data_AF-A0A7K4FWT6-F1
#
_entry.id   AF-A0A7K4FWT6-F1
#
_cell.length_a   1.000
_cell.length_b   1.000
_cell.length_c   1.000
_cell.angle_alpha   90.00
_cell.angle_beta   90.00
_cell.angle_gamma   90.00
#
_symmetry.space_group_name_H-M   'P 1'
#
loop_
_entity.id
_entity.type
_entity.pdbx_description
1 polymer ?
#
loop_
_entity_poly.entity_id
_entity_poly.type
_entity_poly.pdbx_seq_one_letter_code
_entity_poly.pdbx_strand_id
1 'polypeptide(L)'
;MIAVLGSGYAGLNAFYNIRNKNKVIISEKKEFIFYTAMIRNLVEPTRYSVGLEFVVNAKIKDIDLEALSVYTDKGKIEADSIILALGCTRQNLFQFLDDVKKKDNFCISAEESIDDYLALQISLYAKAKGKNVKYAGGFLSWLGKEVEDIVKNETEKKLSLCDKPDLIFSKCEPPPFLGFQKVDSYLKVKSNIYAIGDIIYGWPKLGELAMRTGKYVGKEILRKDDKFYPIFINIIDMGDGNAIHIRSDVPWGGKKVSIKKSKIRSYMKRFIEKYYIWRKGNMGFLYYL
;
A
#
# COMPACT_ATOMS: atom_id res chain seq x y z
N MET A 1 -23.56 14.58 4.22
CA MET A 1 -22.09 14.66 4.35
C MET A 1 -21.42 13.37 3.88
N ILE A 2 -20.21 13.42 3.30
CA ILE A 2 -19.39 12.21 3.01
C ILE A 2 -18.27 12.06 4.03
N ALA A 3 -18.20 10.92 4.72
CA ALA A 3 -17.15 10.61 5.69
C ALA A 3 -16.08 9.68 5.10
N VAL A 4 -14.82 10.11 5.09
CA VAL A 4 -13.65 9.30 4.70
C VAL A 4 -12.91 8.86 5.95
N LEU A 5 -12.81 7.56 6.16
CA LEU A 5 -12.27 6.98 7.39
C LEU A 5 -10.84 6.50 7.15
N GLY A 6 -9.85 7.28 7.57
CA GLY A 6 -8.42 7.01 7.40
C GLY A 6 -7.74 7.99 6.44
N SER A 7 -6.59 8.53 6.82
CA SER A 7 -5.79 9.48 6.01
C SER A 7 -4.55 8.85 5.39
N GLY A 8 -4.61 7.55 5.09
CA GLY A 8 -3.57 6.83 4.35
C GLY A 8 -3.67 7.04 2.84
N TYR A 9 -2.99 6.16 2.09
CA TYR A 9 -2.95 6.16 0.62
C TYR A 9 -4.32 6.33 -0.04
N ALA A 10 -5.28 5.48 0.33
CA ALA A 10 -6.58 5.44 -0.31
C ALA A 10 -7.47 6.61 0.12
N GLY A 11 -7.58 6.86 1.43
CA GLY A 11 -8.47 7.88 1.97
C GLY A 11 -8.11 9.29 1.50
N LEU A 12 -6.82 9.64 1.44
CA LEU A 12 -6.39 10.91 0.87
C LEU A 12 -6.79 11.06 -0.60
N ASN A 13 -6.61 10.00 -1.39
CA ASN A 13 -6.96 10.06 -2.81
C ASN A 13 -8.47 10.09 -3.05
N ALA A 14 -9.27 9.45 -2.19
CA ALA A 14 -10.72 9.68 -2.19
C ALA A 14 -11.04 11.13 -1.83
N PHE A 15 -10.53 11.62 -0.69
CA PHE A 15 -10.81 12.96 -0.20
C PHE A 15 -10.45 14.05 -1.20
N TYR A 16 -9.29 13.99 -1.86
CA TYR A 16 -8.90 14.98 -2.87
C TYR A 16 -9.76 14.92 -4.14
N ASN A 17 -10.41 13.80 -4.47
CA ASN A 17 -11.18 13.63 -5.71
C ASN A 17 -12.70 13.79 -5.52
N ILE A 18 -13.22 13.77 -4.29
CA ILE A 18 -14.61 14.12 -4.00
C ILE A 18 -14.83 15.61 -4.30
N ARG A 19 -15.73 15.94 -5.23
CA ARG A 19 -16.04 17.33 -5.59
C ARG A 19 -16.98 18.03 -4.60
N ASN A 20 -17.78 17.25 -3.87
CA ASN A 20 -18.68 17.78 -2.85
C ASN A 20 -17.85 18.46 -1.73
N LYS A 21 -18.24 19.68 -1.36
CA LYS A 21 -17.60 20.43 -0.27
C LYS A 21 -17.98 19.89 1.11
N ASN A 22 -19.15 19.27 1.24
CA ASN A 22 -19.62 18.65 2.48
C ASN A 22 -19.02 17.25 2.66
N LYS A 23 -17.71 17.22 2.95
CA LYS A 23 -16.92 16.02 3.17
C LYS A 23 -15.98 16.20 4.35
N VAL A 24 -15.69 15.12 5.05
CA VAL A 24 -14.74 15.08 6.16
C VAL A 24 -13.80 13.88 6.00
N ILE A 25 -12.56 14.03 6.44
CA ILE A 25 -11.62 12.92 6.57
C ILE A 25 -11.18 12.81 8.03
N ILE A 26 -11.30 11.61 8.58
CA ILE A 26 -11.11 11.32 10.00
C ILE A 26 -9.97 10.33 10.14
N SER A 27 -8.99 10.62 11.00
CA SER A 27 -7.92 9.68 11.31
C SER A 27 -7.31 9.94 12.67
N GLU A 28 -6.74 8.90 13.29
CA GLU A 28 -6.07 8.98 14.59
C GLU A 28 -4.83 9.89 14.56
N LYS A 29 -4.25 10.13 13.37
CA LYS A 29 -3.10 11.01 13.21
C LYS A 29 -3.29 12.00 12.07
N LYS A 30 -2.80 13.23 12.25
CA LYS A 30 -2.75 14.25 11.19
C LYS A 30 -1.48 14.14 10.35
N GLU A 31 -1.12 12.92 9.94
CA GLU A 31 0.09 12.68 9.16
C GLU A 31 -0.17 11.70 8.02
N PHE A 32 0.54 11.91 6.91
CA PHE A 32 0.69 10.91 5.85
C PHE A 32 2.08 10.31 5.95
N ILE A 33 2.17 8.97 5.98
CA ILE A 33 3.42 8.22 5.91
C ILE A 33 3.52 7.55 4.53
N PHE A 34 4.60 7.85 3.80
CA PHE A 34 4.96 7.13 2.59
C PHE A 34 5.90 5.96 2.92
N TYR A 35 5.32 4.78 3.16
CA TYR A 35 6.04 3.58 3.58
C TYR A 35 7.19 3.17 2.64
N THR A 36 7.08 3.42 1.33
CA THR A 36 8.20 3.15 0.41
C THR A 36 9.41 4.06 0.70
N ALA A 37 9.19 5.35 0.96
CA ALA A 37 10.27 6.23 1.41
C ALA A 37 10.76 5.85 2.82
N MET A 38 9.89 5.37 3.70
CA MET A 38 10.29 4.89 5.03
C MET A 38 11.25 3.69 4.91
N ILE A 39 10.92 2.69 4.08
CA ILE A 39 11.80 1.55 3.81
C ILE A 39 13.11 2.00 3.15
N ARG A 40 13.09 3.03 2.30
CA ARG A 40 14.32 3.61 1.73
C ARG A 40 15.28 4.15 2.79
N ASN A 41 14.82 4.52 3.98
CA ASN A 41 15.72 4.94 5.07
C ASN A 41 16.63 3.80 5.58
N LEU A 42 16.46 2.55 5.12
CA LEU A 42 17.48 1.50 5.28
C LEU A 42 18.73 1.81 4.46
N VAL A 43 18.59 2.46 3.30
CA VAL A 43 19.71 2.75 2.39
C VAL A 43 20.16 4.21 2.49
N GLU A 44 19.21 5.14 2.55
CA GLU A 44 19.54 6.56 2.54
C GLU A 44 18.47 7.34 3.28
N PRO A 45 18.86 8.23 4.21
CA PRO A 45 17.91 9.10 4.89
C PRO A 45 17.06 9.88 3.89
N THR A 46 15.76 9.78 4.02
CA THR A 46 14.81 10.53 3.19
C THR A 46 13.55 10.82 3.97
N ARG A 47 12.94 11.98 3.72
CA ARG A 47 11.67 12.35 4.34
C ARG A 47 10.59 11.37 3.89
N TYR A 48 9.90 10.76 4.85
CA TYR A 48 8.84 9.78 4.58
C TYR A 48 7.49 10.15 5.22
N SER A 49 7.38 11.30 5.87
CA SER A 49 6.12 11.78 6.44
C SER A 49 5.86 13.26 6.19
N VAL A 50 4.58 13.64 6.22
CA VAL A 50 4.11 15.03 6.06
C VAL A 50 2.80 15.27 6.81
N GLY A 51 2.66 16.45 7.43
CA GLY A 51 1.49 16.85 8.19
C GLY A 51 0.26 17.19 7.32
N LEU A 52 -0.92 16.90 7.87
CA LEU A 52 -2.23 17.01 7.21
C LEU A 52 -3.21 17.82 8.07
N GLU A 53 -3.09 19.14 8.06
CA GLU A 53 -3.89 20.02 8.94
C GLU A 53 -5.41 19.88 8.77
N PHE A 54 -5.86 19.55 7.56
CA PHE A 54 -7.28 19.39 7.21
C PHE A 54 -7.91 18.09 7.71
N VAL A 55 -7.13 17.16 8.28
CA VAL A 55 -7.65 15.90 8.83
C VAL A 55 -8.24 16.14 10.21
N VAL A 56 -9.46 15.64 10.42
CA VAL A 56 -10.07 15.58 11.76
C VAL A 56 -9.35 14.51 12.54
N ASN A 57 -8.64 14.93 13.59
CA ASN A 57 -7.92 14.03 14.47
C ASN A 57 -8.90 13.37 15.43
N ALA A 58 -9.26 12.12 15.19
CA ALA A 58 -10.10 11.32 16.08
C ALA A 58 -9.83 9.83 15.83
N LYS A 59 -9.86 9.04 16.90
CA LYS A 59 -9.75 7.58 16.85
C LYS A 59 -11.14 6.99 16.60
N ILE A 60 -11.29 6.27 15.50
CA ILE A 60 -12.52 5.54 15.18
C ILE A 60 -12.55 4.28 16.03
N LYS A 61 -13.64 4.11 16.79
CA LYS A 61 -13.86 2.99 17.71
C LYS A 61 -14.80 1.95 17.11
N ASP A 62 -15.82 2.41 16.39
CA ASP A 62 -16.83 1.56 15.77
C ASP A 62 -17.54 2.29 14.62
N ILE A 63 -18.24 1.54 13.76
CA ILE A 63 -18.99 2.05 12.63
C ILE A 63 -20.31 1.29 12.51
N ASP A 64 -21.42 1.98 12.70
CA ASP A 64 -22.73 1.46 12.34
C ASP A 64 -22.97 1.69 10.86
N LEU A 65 -22.80 0.62 10.09
CA LEU A 65 -22.99 0.65 8.65
C LEU A 65 -24.47 0.78 8.26
N GLU A 66 -25.43 0.38 9.08
CA GLU A 66 -26.87 0.53 8.75
C GLU A 66 -27.33 1.97 8.95
N ALA A 67 -26.98 2.56 10.09
CA ALA A 67 -27.32 3.95 10.41
C ALA A 67 -26.34 4.98 9.82
N LEU A 68 -25.34 4.54 9.04
CA LEU A 68 -24.28 5.38 8.46
C LEU A 68 -23.65 6.32 9.50
N SER A 69 -23.33 5.75 10.66
CA SER A 69 -22.82 6.48 11.82
C SER A 69 -21.43 6.01 12.22
N VAL A 70 -20.54 6.95 12.50
CA VAL A 70 -19.14 6.69 12.88
C VAL A 70 -18.95 7.09 14.34
N TYR A 71 -18.54 6.14 15.17
CA TYR A 71 -18.26 6.38 16.58
C TYR A 71 -16.77 6.59 16.79
N THR A 72 -16.42 7.75 17.34
CA THR A 72 -15.03 8.13 17.63
C THR A 72 -14.81 8.34 19.12
N ASP A 73 -13.56 8.51 19.52
CA ASP A 73 -13.20 9.01 20.85
C ASP A 73 -13.68 10.44 21.14
N LYS A 74 -14.09 11.20 20.12
CA LYS A 74 -14.58 12.58 20.23
C LYS A 74 -16.09 12.73 19.99
N GLY A 75 -16.81 11.63 19.85
CA GLY A 75 -18.26 11.60 19.65
C GLY A 75 -18.70 10.88 18.38
N LYS A 76 -19.98 11.05 18.05
CA LYS A 76 -20.66 10.43 16.90
C LYS A 76 -20.66 11.38 15.69
N ILE A 77 -20.45 10.83 14.50
CA ILE A 77 -20.55 11.55 13.22
C ILE A 77 -21.54 10.80 12.32
N GLU A 78 -22.60 11.48 11.88
CA GLU A 78 -23.58 10.93 10.93
C GLU A 78 -23.21 11.31 9.49
N ALA A 79 -23.33 10.38 8.54
CA ALA A 79 -22.95 10.62 7.16
C ALA A 79 -24.03 10.11 6.18
N ASP A 80 -24.06 10.69 4.98
CA ASP A 80 -24.90 10.19 3.87
C ASP A 80 -24.16 9.09 3.12
N SER A 81 -22.82 9.04 3.23
CA SER A 81 -21.97 8.02 2.64
C SER A 81 -20.67 7.87 3.42
N ILE A 82 -20.20 6.63 3.53
CA ILE A 82 -18.97 6.28 4.25
C ILE A 82 -17.97 5.63 3.28
N ILE A 83 -16.73 6.11 3.32
CA ILE A 83 -15.59 5.49 2.63
C ILE A 83 -14.66 4.90 3.69
N LEU A 84 -14.63 3.57 3.75
CA LEU A 84 -13.75 2.78 4.60
C LEU A 84 -12.34 2.76 3.99
N ALA A 85 -11.42 3.52 4.57
CA ALA A 85 -10.03 3.65 4.12
C ALA A 85 -9.02 3.50 5.28
N LEU A 86 -9.41 2.72 6.30
CA LEU A 86 -8.65 2.54 7.54
C LEU A 86 -7.35 1.76 7.33
N GLY A 87 -7.21 1.11 6.17
CA GLY A 87 -6.05 0.30 5.83
C GLY A 87 -5.92 -0.91 6.75
N CYS A 88 -4.68 -1.31 6.99
CA CYS A 88 -4.34 -2.37 7.92
C CYS A 88 -3.01 -2.04 8.59
N THR A 89 -2.73 -2.71 9.70
CA THR A 89 -1.53 -2.51 10.50
C THR A 89 -0.66 -3.76 10.48
N ARG A 90 0.65 -3.58 10.63
CA ARG A 90 1.62 -4.67 10.73
C ARG A 90 2.29 -4.55 12.09
N GLN A 91 2.01 -5.50 12.98
CA GLN A 91 2.37 -5.38 14.39
C GLN A 91 3.88 -5.20 14.59
N ASN A 92 4.70 -5.87 13.77
CA ASN A 92 6.15 -5.86 13.94
C ASN A 92 6.91 -4.91 12.99
N LEU A 93 6.25 -4.05 12.20
CA LEU A 93 6.90 -3.29 11.13
C LEU A 93 8.12 -2.47 11.60
N PHE A 94 7.96 -1.70 12.69
CA PHE A 94 9.05 -0.86 13.19
C PHE A 94 10.19 -1.67 13.81
N GLN A 95 9.86 -2.70 14.61
CA GLN A 95 10.84 -3.61 15.19
C GLN A 95 11.60 -4.37 14.10
N PHE A 96 10.90 -4.88 13.09
CA PHE A 96 11.48 -5.58 11.95
C PHE A 96 12.49 -4.69 11.21
N LEU A 97 12.14 -3.44 10.92
CA LEU A 97 13.05 -2.51 10.25
C LEU A 97 14.25 -2.12 11.13
N ASP A 98 14.07 -2.05 12.45
CA ASP A 98 15.15 -1.81 13.40
C ASP A 98 16.11 -3.00 13.48
N ASP A 99 15.59 -4.24 13.51
CA ASP A 99 16.38 -5.46 13.48
C ASP A 99 17.19 -5.58 12.18
N VAL A 100 16.60 -5.24 11.03
CA VAL A 100 17.31 -5.19 9.73
C VAL A 100 18.44 -4.18 9.76
N LYS A 101 18.30 -3.04 10.48
CA LYS A 101 19.38 -2.06 10.63
C LYS A 101 20.50 -2.56 11.53
N LYS A 102 20.16 -3.27 12.62
CA LYS A 102 21.11 -3.69 13.66
C LYS A 102 21.87 -4.97 13.34
N LYS A 103 21.23 -5.96 12.70
CA LYS A 103 21.85 -7.24 12.38
C LYS A 103 22.67 -7.14 11.09
N ASP A 104 23.74 -7.92 10.98
CA ASP A 104 24.54 -8.00 9.74
C ASP A 104 24.34 -9.32 8.97
N ASN A 105 23.91 -10.38 9.65
CA ASN A 105 23.64 -11.70 9.07
C ASN A 105 22.21 -12.11 9.42
N PHE A 106 21.36 -12.32 8.41
CA PHE A 106 19.97 -12.71 8.61
C PHE A 106 19.33 -13.19 7.30
N CYS A 107 18.18 -13.84 7.42
CA CYS A 107 17.35 -14.38 6.38
C CYS A 107 15.93 -13.80 6.54
N ILE A 108 15.43 -13.15 5.48
CA ILE A 108 14.12 -12.48 5.47
C ILE A 108 13.08 -13.32 4.71
N SER A 109 11.87 -13.36 5.26
CA SER A 109 10.66 -13.74 4.52
C SER A 109 9.45 -12.87 4.93
N ALA A 110 8.30 -13.11 4.33
CA ALA A 110 7.00 -12.59 4.76
C ALA A 110 6.14 -13.72 5.34
N GLU A 111 5.21 -13.37 6.24
CA GLU A 111 4.22 -14.32 6.75
C GLU A 111 3.22 -14.75 5.64
N GLU A 112 2.93 -13.85 4.69
CA GLU A 112 2.05 -14.12 3.55
C GLU A 112 2.80 -13.88 2.23
N SER A 113 2.63 -14.79 1.26
CA SER A 113 3.30 -14.71 -0.05
C SER A 113 2.89 -13.49 -0.89
N ILE A 114 1.72 -12.91 -0.60
CA ILE A 114 1.28 -11.66 -1.25
C ILE A 114 2.14 -10.45 -0.84
N ASP A 115 2.83 -10.54 0.29
CA ASP A 115 3.73 -9.51 0.83
C ASP A 115 5.21 -9.78 0.53
N ASP A 116 5.54 -10.86 -0.19
CA ASP A 116 6.90 -11.20 -0.62
C ASP A 116 7.60 -10.04 -1.33
N TYR A 117 6.85 -9.19 -2.04
CA TYR A 117 7.43 -8.04 -2.75
C TYR A 117 8.05 -7.00 -1.79
N LEU A 118 7.52 -6.87 -0.56
CA LEU A 118 8.08 -6.00 0.47
C LEU A 118 9.30 -6.65 1.12
N ALA A 119 9.19 -7.93 1.48
CA ALA A 119 10.29 -8.70 2.05
C ALA A 119 11.50 -8.72 1.10
N LEU A 120 11.26 -8.95 -0.19
CA LEU A 120 12.29 -8.89 -1.24
C LEU A 120 12.89 -7.48 -1.37
N GLN A 121 12.07 -6.43 -1.41
CA GLN A 121 12.58 -5.06 -1.51
C GLN A 121 13.46 -4.68 -0.31
N ILE A 122 13.08 -5.08 0.91
CA ILE A 122 13.85 -4.85 2.12
C ILE A 122 15.17 -5.64 2.07
N SER A 123 15.12 -6.89 1.61
CA SER A 123 16.32 -7.73 1.44
C SER A 123 17.32 -7.10 0.47
N LEU A 124 16.84 -6.62 -0.68
CA LEU A 124 17.69 -5.94 -1.67
C LEU A 124 18.31 -4.64 -1.12
N TYR A 125 17.56 -3.88 -0.31
CA TYR A 125 18.09 -2.68 0.35
C TYR A 125 19.12 -2.98 1.43
N ALA A 126 18.89 -4.01 2.23
CA ALA A 126 19.88 -4.48 3.19
C ALA A 126 21.16 -4.94 2.48
N LYS A 127 21.05 -5.68 1.37
CA LYS A 127 22.20 -6.12 0.57
C LYS A 127 22.97 -4.94 -0.02
N ALA A 128 22.27 -3.93 -0.54
CA ALA A 128 22.88 -2.70 -1.04
C ALA A 128 23.65 -1.92 0.03
N LYS A 129 23.38 -2.18 1.32
CA LYS A 129 24.14 -1.66 2.46
C LYS A 129 25.32 -2.53 2.91
N GLY A 130 25.62 -3.60 2.18
CA GLY A 130 26.72 -4.51 2.50
C GLY A 130 26.36 -5.58 3.54
N LYS A 131 25.10 -5.69 3.96
CA LYS A 131 24.66 -6.73 4.90
C LYS A 131 24.68 -8.11 4.23
N ASN A 132 24.97 -9.14 5.01
CA ASN A 132 24.90 -10.54 4.59
C ASN A 132 23.46 -11.06 4.77
N VAL A 133 22.57 -10.56 3.92
CA VAL A 133 21.16 -10.93 3.91
C VAL A 133 20.90 -12.06 2.91
N LYS A 134 20.09 -13.03 3.35
CA LYS A 134 19.51 -14.09 2.52
C LYS A 134 18.00 -13.92 2.41
N TYR A 135 17.38 -14.60 1.43
CA TYR A 135 15.95 -14.52 1.17
C TYR A 135 15.29 -15.91 1.17
N ALA A 136 14.14 -16.03 1.84
CA ALA A 136 13.35 -17.27 1.94
C ALA A 136 11.91 -17.13 1.44
N GLY A 137 11.53 -15.98 0.87
CA GLY A 137 10.18 -15.76 0.34
C GLY A 137 10.01 -16.27 -1.10
N GLY A 138 8.78 -16.18 -1.61
CA GLY A 138 8.48 -16.48 -3.00
C GLY A 138 8.93 -15.38 -3.97
N PHE A 139 8.90 -15.68 -5.26
CA PHE A 139 9.28 -14.76 -6.34
C PHE A 139 8.06 -14.15 -7.04
N LEU A 140 6.97 -13.91 -6.30
CA LEU A 140 5.74 -13.31 -6.80
C LEU A 140 5.02 -14.14 -7.88
N SER A 141 5.02 -15.46 -7.75
CA SER A 141 4.36 -16.38 -8.69
C SER A 141 2.86 -16.11 -8.87
N TRP A 142 2.20 -15.55 -7.85
CA TRP A 142 0.80 -15.12 -7.91
C TRP A 142 0.54 -13.97 -8.91
N LEU A 143 1.59 -13.31 -9.42
CA LEU A 143 1.50 -12.33 -10.52
C LEU A 143 1.66 -12.95 -11.91
N GLY A 144 1.93 -14.26 -12.00
CA GLY A 144 2.14 -15.00 -13.24
C GLY A 144 3.57 -15.55 -13.38
N LYS A 145 3.72 -16.62 -14.19
CA LYS A 145 4.98 -17.35 -14.36
C LYS A 145 6.12 -16.50 -14.92
N GLU A 146 5.81 -15.62 -15.87
CA GLU A 146 6.79 -14.69 -16.44
C GLU A 146 7.39 -13.74 -15.37
N VAL A 147 6.55 -13.29 -14.42
CA VAL A 147 7.01 -12.45 -13.29
C VAL A 147 7.92 -13.26 -12.38
N GLU A 148 7.50 -14.48 -12.04
CA GLU A 148 8.28 -15.39 -11.19
C GLU A 148 9.69 -15.60 -11.73
N ASP A 149 9.80 -15.98 -13.00
CA ASP A 149 11.08 -16.37 -13.60
C ASP A 149 12.04 -15.18 -13.67
N ILE A 150 11.55 -13.99 -14.02
CA ILE A 150 12.38 -12.78 -14.07
C ILE A 150 12.79 -12.34 -12.66
N VAL A 151 11.86 -12.29 -11.71
CA VAL A 151 12.15 -11.87 -10.34
C VAL A 151 13.12 -12.84 -9.68
N LYS A 152 12.94 -14.16 -9.87
CA LYS A 152 13.85 -15.19 -9.37
C LYS A 152 15.26 -15.01 -9.93
N ASN A 153 15.41 -14.98 -11.26
CA ASN A 153 16.70 -14.86 -11.93
C ASN A 153 17.46 -13.60 -11.50
N GLU A 154 16.76 -12.48 -11.34
CA GLU A 154 17.38 -11.23 -10.90
C GLU A 154 17.71 -11.20 -9.41
N THR A 155 16.93 -11.90 -8.58
CA THR A 155 17.16 -12.02 -7.15
C THR A 155 18.36 -12.91 -6.85
N GLU A 156 18.45 -14.09 -7.47
CA GLU A 156 19.52 -15.07 -7.25
C GLU A 156 20.91 -14.55 -7.66
N LYS A 157 20.98 -13.58 -8.58
CA LYS A 157 22.23 -12.86 -8.92
C LYS A 157 22.76 -12.00 -7.77
N LYS A 158 21.96 -11.71 -6.74
CA LYS A 158 22.23 -10.69 -5.71
C LYS A 158 22.10 -11.22 -4.30
N LEU A 159 21.13 -12.08 -4.05
CA LEU A 159 20.78 -12.63 -2.76
C LEU A 159 20.96 -14.15 -2.81
N SER A 160 21.61 -14.68 -1.79
CA SER A 160 21.58 -16.12 -1.53
C SER A 160 20.24 -16.50 -0.91
N LEU A 161 19.81 -17.74 -1.13
CA LEU A 161 18.59 -18.27 -0.55
C LEU A 161 18.85 -18.94 0.80
N CYS A 162 17.78 -19.13 1.57
CA CYS A 162 17.77 -19.81 2.85
C CYS A 162 16.43 -20.51 3.05
N ASP A 163 16.44 -21.63 3.79
CA ASP A 163 15.22 -22.40 4.03
C ASP A 163 14.45 -21.92 5.27
N LYS A 164 15.16 -21.36 6.26
CA LYS A 164 14.59 -20.92 7.53
C LYS A 164 14.85 -19.43 7.77
N PRO A 165 13.82 -18.56 7.68
CA PRO A 165 13.96 -17.14 8.02
C PRO A 165 14.03 -16.92 9.52
N ASP A 166 14.91 -16.02 9.95
CA ASP A 166 14.96 -15.50 11.32
C ASP A 166 14.27 -14.13 11.46
N LEU A 167 14.02 -13.44 10.34
CA LEU A 167 13.22 -12.22 10.30
C LEU A 167 12.00 -12.42 9.39
N ILE A 168 10.81 -12.42 9.98
CA ILE A 168 9.54 -12.61 9.27
C ILE A 168 8.74 -11.30 9.29
N PHE A 169 8.45 -10.76 8.12
CA PHE A 169 7.62 -9.57 7.96
C PHE A 169 6.16 -9.94 8.21
N SER A 170 5.54 -9.35 9.25
CA SER A 170 4.19 -9.76 9.66
C SER A 170 3.16 -9.46 8.59
N LYS A 171 2.12 -10.29 8.54
CA LYS A 171 0.92 -10.00 7.75
C LYS A 171 0.25 -8.70 8.18
N CYS A 172 -0.69 -8.26 7.36
CA CYS A 172 -1.44 -7.05 7.62
C CYS A 172 -2.75 -7.39 8.29
N GLU A 173 -3.08 -6.67 9.36
CA GLU A 173 -4.29 -6.90 10.14
C GLU A 173 -5.21 -5.67 10.08
N PRO A 174 -6.49 -5.86 9.71
CA PRO A 174 -7.46 -4.77 9.69
C PRO A 174 -7.84 -4.37 11.13
N PRO A 175 -8.48 -3.21 11.33
CA PRO A 175 -9.06 -2.88 12.62
C PRO A 175 -10.03 -3.99 13.10
N PRO A 176 -9.90 -4.49 14.35
CA PRO A 176 -10.68 -5.64 14.82
C PRO A 176 -12.20 -5.46 14.74
N PHE A 177 -12.70 -4.25 14.97
CA PHE A 177 -14.13 -3.94 14.93
C PHE A 177 -14.73 -3.97 13.51
N LEU A 178 -13.89 -3.92 12.47
CA LEU A 178 -14.34 -3.85 11.08
C LEU A 178 -13.98 -5.12 10.30
N GLY A 179 -12.77 -5.63 10.48
CA GLY A 179 -12.24 -6.70 9.64
C GLY A 179 -11.99 -6.25 8.19
N PHE A 180 -11.50 -7.18 7.36
CA PHE A 180 -11.35 -6.93 5.93
C PHE A 180 -12.70 -6.94 5.22
N GLN A 181 -12.87 -6.06 4.23
CA GLN A 181 -14.12 -5.87 3.52
C GLN A 181 -14.11 -6.56 2.15
N LYS A 182 -15.17 -7.29 1.85
CA LYS A 182 -15.46 -7.75 0.49
C LYS A 182 -16.19 -6.63 -0.25
N VAL A 183 -15.89 -6.47 -1.54
CA VAL A 183 -16.47 -5.41 -2.37
C VAL A 183 -16.89 -5.93 -3.73
N ASP A 184 -17.83 -5.23 -4.35
CA ASP A 184 -18.20 -5.44 -5.74
C ASP A 184 -17.22 -4.76 -6.73
N SER A 185 -17.54 -4.80 -8.03
CA SER A 185 -16.72 -4.17 -9.08
C SER A 185 -16.70 -2.64 -9.04
N TYR A 186 -17.53 -2.00 -8.20
CA TYR A 186 -17.58 -0.56 -7.97
C TYR A 186 -16.99 -0.19 -6.60
N LEU A 187 -16.32 -1.14 -5.94
CA LEU A 187 -15.73 -1.00 -4.61
C LEU A 187 -16.76 -0.72 -3.51
N LYS A 188 -18.03 -1.09 -3.73
CA LYS A 188 -19.10 -0.97 -2.75
C LYS A 188 -19.13 -2.20 -1.85
N VAL A 189 -19.34 -1.95 -0.56
CA VAL A 189 -19.71 -2.98 0.42
C VAL A 189 -21.23 -3.12 0.44
N LYS A 190 -21.93 -1.98 0.40
CA LYS A 190 -23.38 -1.86 0.24
C LYS A 190 -23.76 -0.46 -0.24
N SER A 191 -25.05 -0.15 -0.31
CA SER A 191 -25.51 1.19 -0.67
C SER A 191 -24.85 2.26 0.22
N ASN A 192 -24.31 3.31 -0.41
CA ASN A 192 -23.61 4.43 0.25
C ASN A 192 -22.36 4.06 1.06
N ILE A 193 -21.85 2.84 0.96
CA ILE A 193 -20.65 2.40 1.68
C ILE A 193 -19.64 1.78 0.72
N TYR A 194 -18.44 2.33 0.75
CA TYR A 194 -17.32 1.93 -0.09
C TYR A 194 -16.15 1.47 0.77
N ALA A 195 -15.38 0.51 0.29
CA ALA A 195 -14.11 0.12 0.92
C ALA A 195 -12.97 0.22 -0.09
N ILE A 196 -11.87 0.87 0.32
CA ILE A 196 -10.75 1.21 -0.55
C ILE A 196 -9.40 0.94 0.09
N GLY A 197 -8.42 0.64 -0.75
CA GLY A 197 -7.06 0.32 -0.33
C GLY A 197 -6.97 -0.95 0.50
N ASP A 198 -6.08 -0.93 1.47
CA ASP A 198 -5.60 -2.14 2.13
C ASP A 198 -6.66 -2.84 3.00
N ILE A 199 -7.81 -2.19 3.27
CA ILE A 199 -8.95 -2.81 3.97
C ILE A 199 -9.70 -3.83 3.09
N ILE A 200 -9.48 -3.87 1.78
CA ILE A 200 -10.14 -4.82 0.88
C ILE A 200 -9.58 -6.23 1.08
N TYR A 201 -10.46 -7.21 1.26
CA TYR A 201 -10.14 -8.61 1.46
C TYR A 201 -9.45 -9.24 0.25
N GLY A 202 -8.40 -10.02 0.49
CA GLY A 202 -7.71 -10.81 -0.54
C GLY A 202 -6.90 -10.03 -1.58
N TRP A 203 -6.86 -8.70 -1.49
CA TRP A 203 -6.09 -7.86 -2.40
C TRP A 203 -4.67 -7.60 -1.86
N PRO A 204 -3.65 -7.49 -2.74
CA PRO A 204 -2.31 -7.11 -2.35
C PRO A 204 -2.30 -5.72 -1.73
N LYS A 205 -1.59 -5.56 -0.61
CA LYS A 205 -1.55 -4.33 0.19
C LYS A 205 -0.55 -3.32 -0.40
N LEU A 206 -0.87 -2.81 -1.58
CA LEU A 206 0.03 -2.01 -2.43
C LEU A 206 -0.40 -0.54 -2.45
N GLY A 207 0.53 0.37 -2.14
CA GLY A 207 0.24 1.81 -2.08
C GLY A 207 -0.34 2.39 -3.37
N GLU A 208 0.16 2.00 -4.55
CA GLU A 208 -0.36 2.46 -5.85
C GLU A 208 -1.82 2.05 -6.07
N LEU A 209 -2.12 0.77 -5.82
CA LEU A 209 -3.49 0.22 -5.90
C LEU A 209 -4.42 0.90 -4.89
N ALA A 210 -3.95 1.14 -3.67
CA ALA A 210 -4.69 1.87 -2.66
C ALA A 210 -5.01 3.31 -3.08
N MET A 211 -4.05 4.04 -3.65
CA MET A 211 -4.31 5.38 -4.19
C MET A 211 -5.34 5.35 -5.33
N ARG A 212 -5.26 4.38 -6.24
CA ARG A 212 -6.20 4.24 -7.36
C ARG A 212 -7.62 3.94 -6.94
N THR A 213 -7.81 3.01 -6.01
CA THR A 213 -9.14 2.71 -5.45
C THR A 213 -9.75 3.95 -4.81
N GLY A 214 -8.96 4.74 -4.07
CA GLY A 214 -9.41 6.01 -3.52
C GLY A 214 -9.79 7.04 -4.58
N LYS A 215 -8.93 7.26 -5.58
CA LYS A 215 -9.23 8.19 -6.68
C LYS A 215 -10.48 7.78 -7.46
N TYR A 216 -10.68 6.49 -7.67
CA TYR A 216 -11.87 5.93 -8.29
C TYR A 216 -13.13 6.25 -7.49
N VAL A 217 -13.20 5.81 -6.22
CA VAL A 217 -14.38 6.03 -5.37
C VAL A 217 -14.67 7.52 -5.17
N GLY A 218 -13.64 8.34 -5.02
CA GLY A 218 -13.80 9.79 -4.88
C GLY A 218 -14.50 10.44 -6.09
N LYS A 219 -14.35 9.87 -7.29
CA LYS A 219 -15.09 10.30 -8.49
C LYS A 219 -16.47 9.63 -8.59
N GLU A 220 -16.53 8.34 -8.30
CA GLU A 220 -17.74 7.48 -8.39
C GLU A 220 -18.88 7.95 -7.47
N ILE A 221 -18.58 8.50 -6.29
CA ILE A 221 -19.64 8.94 -5.36
C ILE A 221 -20.57 10.01 -5.96
N LEU A 222 -20.11 10.75 -6.97
CA LEU A 222 -20.90 11.78 -7.64
C LEU A 222 -21.22 11.46 -9.10
N ARG A 223 -20.64 10.38 -9.65
CA ARG A 223 -20.73 10.01 -11.06
C ARG A 223 -20.85 8.51 -11.12
N LYS A 224 -21.78 7.97 -11.89
CA LYS A 224 -21.80 6.53 -12.18
C LYS A 224 -20.71 6.26 -13.23
N ASP A 225 -19.45 6.24 -12.79
CA ASP A 225 -18.30 5.89 -13.64
C ASP A 225 -18.34 4.36 -13.92
N ASP A 226 -17.51 3.92 -14.86
CA ASP A 226 -17.36 2.50 -15.20
C ASP A 226 -16.82 1.67 -14.02
N LYS A 227 -16.86 0.34 -14.12
CA LYS A 227 -16.30 -0.58 -13.12
C LYS A 227 -14.82 -0.29 -12.81
N PHE A 228 -14.39 -0.55 -11.58
CA PHE A 228 -12.98 -0.52 -11.22
C PHE A 228 -12.25 -1.76 -11.74
N TYR A 229 -11.17 -1.54 -12.48
CA TYR A 229 -10.29 -2.60 -12.96
C TYR A 229 -8.98 -2.62 -12.16
N PRO A 230 -8.79 -3.59 -11.26
CA PRO A 230 -7.56 -3.70 -10.48
C PRO A 230 -6.39 -4.16 -11.34
N ILE A 231 -5.19 -3.70 -10.98
CA ILE A 231 -3.92 -4.16 -11.56
C ILE A 231 -2.84 -3.88 -10.52
N PHE A 232 -1.93 -4.84 -10.36
CA PHE A 232 -0.75 -4.70 -9.53
C PHE A 232 0.28 -3.88 -10.28
N ILE A 233 0.77 -2.78 -9.70
CA ILE A 233 1.84 -1.96 -10.28
C ILE A 233 2.90 -1.73 -9.21
N ASN A 234 4.08 -2.30 -9.41
CA ASN A 234 5.19 -2.11 -8.48
C ASN A 234 6.53 -1.97 -9.21
N ILE A 235 7.45 -1.24 -8.57
CA ILE A 235 8.84 -1.14 -8.98
C ILE A 235 9.70 -1.73 -7.86
N ILE A 236 10.38 -2.83 -8.16
CA ILE A 236 11.37 -3.48 -7.30
C ILE A 236 12.74 -2.91 -7.68
N ASP A 237 13.33 -2.16 -6.77
CA ASP A 237 14.66 -1.59 -6.92
C ASP A 237 15.72 -2.62 -6.54
N MET A 238 16.61 -2.94 -7.48
CA MET A 238 17.59 -4.01 -7.35
C MET A 238 18.86 -3.58 -6.61
N GLY A 239 18.92 -2.34 -6.11
CA GLY A 239 20.00 -1.83 -5.28
C GLY A 239 21.30 -1.48 -6.02
N ASP A 240 21.37 -1.71 -7.33
CA ASP A 240 22.52 -1.45 -8.20
C ASP A 240 22.25 -0.37 -9.26
N GLY A 241 21.18 0.40 -9.07
CA GLY A 241 20.71 1.38 -10.04
C GLY A 241 19.80 0.83 -11.14
N ASN A 242 19.53 -0.48 -11.19
CA ASN A 242 18.45 -1.05 -12.00
C ASN A 242 17.20 -1.30 -11.16
N ALA A 243 16.04 -1.31 -11.81
CA ALA A 243 14.79 -1.73 -11.18
C ALA A 243 13.90 -2.51 -12.16
N ILE A 244 13.09 -3.40 -11.61
CA ILE A 244 12.08 -4.19 -12.32
C ILE A 244 10.73 -3.53 -12.08
N HIS A 245 10.09 -3.05 -13.14
CA HIS A 245 8.73 -2.54 -13.11
C HIS A 245 7.77 -3.64 -13.57
N ILE A 246 6.82 -4.00 -12.71
CA ILE A 246 5.84 -5.06 -12.93
C ILE A 246 4.45 -4.42 -13.01
N ARG A 247 3.69 -4.80 -14.05
CA ARG A 247 2.26 -4.57 -14.14
C ARG A 247 1.56 -5.91 -14.37
N SER A 248 0.63 -6.32 -13.52
CA SER A 248 -0.10 -7.58 -13.71
C SER A 248 -1.52 -7.54 -13.18
N ASP A 249 -2.49 -8.04 -13.95
CA ASP A 249 -3.89 -8.22 -13.52
C ASP A 249 -4.27 -9.70 -13.28
N VAL A 250 -3.29 -10.60 -13.37
CA VAL A 250 -3.43 -12.05 -13.10
C VAL A 250 -4.09 -12.36 -11.76
N PRO A 251 -3.82 -11.65 -10.64
CA PRO A 251 -4.46 -11.94 -9.35
C PRO A 251 -5.98 -11.78 -9.37
N TRP A 252 -6.51 -11.06 -10.37
CA TRP A 252 -7.94 -10.81 -10.56
C TRP A 252 -8.50 -11.54 -11.79
N GLY A 253 -7.82 -12.60 -12.26
CA GLY A 253 -8.26 -13.43 -13.39
C GLY A 253 -7.97 -12.84 -14.77
N GLY A 254 -7.20 -11.75 -14.85
CA GLY A 254 -6.76 -11.17 -16.11
C GLY A 254 -5.60 -11.94 -16.75
N LYS A 255 -5.14 -11.45 -17.90
CA LYS A 255 -4.03 -12.03 -18.68
C LYS A 255 -2.88 -11.05 -18.94
N LYS A 256 -3.01 -9.82 -18.47
CA LYS A 256 -2.03 -8.77 -18.71
C LYS A 256 -0.86 -8.97 -17.75
N VAL A 257 0.31 -9.18 -18.33
CA VAL A 257 1.60 -9.12 -17.65
C VAL A 257 2.51 -8.20 -18.45
N SER A 258 3.19 -7.28 -17.78
CA SER A 258 4.20 -6.42 -18.41
C SER A 258 5.33 -6.18 -17.45
N ILE A 259 6.54 -6.59 -17.86
CA ILE A 259 7.74 -6.50 -17.04
C ILE A 259 8.77 -5.68 -17.81
N LYS A 260 9.31 -4.64 -17.17
CA LYS A 260 10.34 -3.78 -17.77
C LYS A 260 11.48 -3.59 -16.79
N LYS A 261 12.69 -3.98 -17.19
CA LYS A 261 13.93 -3.78 -16.42
C LYS A 261 14.75 -2.66 -17.03
N SER A 262 15.08 -1.62 -16.23
CA SER A 262 16.03 -0.60 -16.66
C SER A 262 16.43 0.36 -15.54
N LYS A 263 17.51 1.13 -15.76
CA LYS A 263 17.95 2.19 -14.86
C LYS A 263 16.92 3.30 -14.67
N ILE A 264 16.21 3.66 -15.74
CA ILE A 264 15.15 4.69 -15.67
C ILE A 264 14.05 4.33 -14.68
N ARG A 265 13.77 3.03 -14.46
CA ARG A 265 12.79 2.60 -13.46
C ARG A 265 13.27 2.84 -12.02
N SER A 266 14.57 2.74 -11.75
CA SER A 266 15.13 3.11 -10.45
C SER A 266 14.96 4.61 -10.20
N TYR A 267 15.25 5.46 -11.19
CA TYR A 267 14.99 6.90 -11.10
C TYR A 267 13.50 7.22 -10.90
N MET A 268 12.58 6.51 -11.58
CA MET A 268 11.15 6.65 -11.35
C MET A 268 10.77 6.33 -9.90
N LYS A 269 11.34 5.28 -9.29
CA LYS A 269 11.13 4.96 -7.87
C LYS A 269 11.55 6.12 -6.97
N ARG A 270 12.75 6.69 -7.20
CA ARG A 270 13.25 7.87 -6.45
C ARG A 270 12.34 9.09 -6.61
N PHE A 271 11.83 9.32 -7.82
CA PHE A 271 10.89 10.40 -8.09
C PHE A 271 9.60 10.22 -7.28
N ILE A 272 9.01 9.02 -7.32
CA ILE A 272 7.77 8.70 -6.62
C ILE A 272 7.88 8.93 -5.11
N GLU A 273 9.02 8.57 -4.51
CA GLU A 273 9.30 8.77 -3.08
C GLU A 273 9.25 10.22 -2.64
N LYS A 274 9.75 11.14 -3.46
CA LYS A 274 9.69 12.58 -3.17
C LYS A 274 8.32 13.14 -3.55
N TYR A 275 7.78 12.72 -4.68
CA TYR A 275 6.54 13.23 -5.25
C TYR A 275 5.36 13.07 -4.28
N TYR A 276 5.13 11.89 -3.71
CA TYR A 276 3.98 11.69 -2.84
C TYR A 276 4.08 12.40 -1.50
N ILE A 277 5.29 12.63 -0.98
CA ILE A 277 5.49 13.47 0.20
C ILE A 277 5.18 14.93 -0.12
N TRP A 278 5.72 15.45 -1.23
CA TRP A 278 5.44 16.82 -1.68
C TRP A 278 3.95 17.05 -1.95
N ARG A 279 3.27 16.07 -2.54
CA ARG A 279 1.84 16.11 -2.84
C ARG A 279 0.93 15.75 -1.67
N LYS A 280 1.47 15.56 -0.46
CA LYS A 280 0.71 15.17 0.74
C LYS A 280 -0.21 13.96 0.45
N GLY A 281 0.36 12.93 -0.17
CA GLY A 281 -0.30 11.66 -0.52
C GLY A 281 -1.17 11.67 -1.78
N ASN A 282 -1.37 12.82 -2.43
CA ASN A 282 -2.18 12.89 -3.66
C ASN A 282 -1.44 12.27 -4.85
N MET A 283 -2.09 11.29 -5.51
CA MET A 283 -1.56 10.58 -6.67
C MET A 283 -1.36 11.48 -7.89
N GLY A 284 -2.19 12.51 -8.04
CA GLY A 284 -2.10 13.49 -9.12
C GLY A 284 -2.08 12.86 -10.51
N PHE A 285 -1.05 13.18 -11.30
CA PHE A 285 -0.89 12.74 -12.69
C PHE A 285 -0.35 11.32 -12.82
N LEU A 286 0.28 10.77 -11.76
CA LEU A 286 0.85 9.41 -11.80
C LEU A 286 -0.22 8.33 -12.03
N TYR A 287 -1.49 8.67 -11.82
CA TYR A 287 -2.62 7.83 -12.19
C TYR A 287 -2.69 7.46 -13.68
N TYR A 288 -2.13 8.29 -14.57
CA TYR A 288 -2.22 8.10 -16.02
C TYR A 288 -1.03 7.34 -16.61
N LEU A 289 -0.09 6.86 -15.78
CA LEU A 289 1.12 6.15 -16.20
C LEU A 289 0.97 4.62 -16.05
#